data_AF-A0A932EH99-F1
#
_entry.id   AF-A0A932EH99-F1
#
_cell.length_a   1.000
_cell.length_b   1.000
_cell.length_c   1.000
_cell.angle_alpha   90.00
_cell.angle_beta   90.00
_cell.angle_gamma   90.00
#
_symmetry.space_group_name_H-M   'P 1'
#
loop_
_entity.id
_entity.type
_entity.pdbx_description
1 polymer ?
#
loop_
_entity_poly.entity_id
_entity_poly.type
_entity_poly.pdbx_seq_one_letter_code
_entity_poly.pdbx_strand_id
1 'polypeptide(L)'
;MKSGFSLLGVFIGVTFLIAVVSIVAGMNRYMTEKFAGTFFGMNTFHLRRFPEFSGDVPQETWRSWRRRPRITRDDADAVAAGIRVPVITAEQSTARATLQYGGKVARDVEVTGAGEKYFEIKNYAIEQGRTFTAQEARAGLPVVVLGHELADRLFEGQDPIGREVKIQAIPYRVVGVVEAQGNLFGISLDKFAVAPAHAPVKRFVNPPGIVDLVLIKARSVPEMQLAMEQAEAVMRSRRELRPAEDNNFVLETSAGILDTWGKINRILLAALPGLVSISLVVGGIVIMNIMLMAVAERTREIGIRKALNPPP
;
A
#
# COMPACT_ATOMS: atom_id res chain seq x y z
N MET A 1 41.25 -11.33 27.44
CA MET A 1 40.09 -10.41 27.56
C MET A 1 40.09 -9.29 26.52
N LYS A 2 41.21 -8.57 26.28
CA LYS A 2 41.29 -7.42 25.33
C LYS A 2 41.01 -7.75 23.84
N SER A 3 41.48 -8.91 23.37
CA SER A 3 41.13 -9.42 22.03
C SER A 3 39.61 -9.65 21.89
N GLY A 4 38.95 -10.07 22.97
CA GLY A 4 37.49 -10.28 23.00
C GLY A 4 36.69 -8.99 22.81
N PHE A 5 37.09 -7.88 23.43
CA PHE A 5 36.39 -6.59 23.28
C PHE A 5 36.58 -5.97 21.88
N SER A 6 37.77 -6.11 21.28
CA SER A 6 38.03 -5.64 19.91
C SER A 6 37.17 -6.40 18.91
N LEU A 7 37.17 -7.73 19.05
CA LEU A 7 36.42 -8.63 18.19
C LEU A 7 34.92 -8.40 18.35
N LEU A 8 34.45 -8.14 19.58
CA LEU A 8 33.05 -7.81 19.87
C LEU A 8 32.61 -6.48 19.21
N GLY A 9 33.44 -5.44 19.27
CA GLY A 9 33.13 -4.15 18.66
C GLY A 9 33.00 -4.22 17.13
N VAL A 10 33.97 -4.87 16.47
CA VAL A 10 33.92 -5.10 15.01
C VAL A 10 32.74 -6.00 14.66
N PHE A 11 32.50 -7.05 15.44
CA PHE A 11 31.39 -7.98 15.22
C PHE A 11 30.03 -7.27 15.31
N ILE A 12 29.80 -6.44 16.32
CA ILE A 12 28.55 -5.67 16.46
C ILE A 12 28.37 -4.70 15.28
N GLY A 13 29.43 -3.97 14.89
CA GLY A 13 29.38 -3.03 13.77
C GLY A 13 29.04 -3.70 12.44
N VAL A 14 29.73 -4.81 12.12
CA VAL A 14 29.49 -5.57 10.89
C VAL A 14 28.12 -6.25 10.91
N THR A 15 27.70 -6.84 12.04
CA THR A 15 26.39 -7.49 12.17
C THR A 15 25.26 -6.49 12.03
N PHE A 16 25.37 -5.30 12.64
CA PHE A 16 24.39 -4.22 12.49
C PHE A 16 24.28 -3.77 11.03
N LEU A 17 25.42 -3.58 10.34
CA LEU A 17 25.43 -3.20 8.94
C LEU A 17 24.75 -4.26 8.06
N ILE A 18 25.11 -5.53 8.23
CA ILE A 18 24.50 -6.65 7.49
C ILE A 18 23.00 -6.70 7.76
N ALA A 19 22.57 -6.53 9.01
CA ALA A 19 21.16 -6.53 9.37
C ALA A 19 20.39 -5.40 8.67
N VAL A 20 20.89 -4.17 8.70
CA VAL A 20 20.25 -3.01 8.04
C VAL A 20 20.16 -3.24 6.52
N VAL A 21 21.25 -3.65 5.87
CA VAL A 21 21.26 -3.91 4.43
C VAL A 21 20.28 -5.03 4.06
N SER A 22 20.26 -6.11 4.86
CA SER A 22 19.35 -7.24 4.64
C SER A 22 17.89 -6.84 4.80
N ILE A 23 17.56 -6.01 5.80
CA ILE A 23 16.21 -5.49 6.02
C ILE A 23 15.78 -4.61 4.83
N VAL A 24 16.63 -3.67 4.39
CA VAL A 24 16.31 -2.80 3.25
C VAL A 24 16.10 -3.60 1.97
N ALA A 25 16.98 -4.56 1.68
CA ALA A 25 16.85 -5.44 0.52
C ALA A 25 15.59 -6.31 0.59
N GLY A 26 15.30 -6.89 1.76
CA GLY A 26 14.10 -7.69 2.01
C GLY A 26 12.81 -6.88 1.85
N MET A 27 12.77 -5.66 2.40
CA MET A 27 11.66 -4.73 2.22
C MET A 27 11.45 -4.35 0.76
N ASN A 28 12.54 -4.11 0.02
CA ASN A 28 12.45 -3.79 -1.41
C ASN A 28 11.83 -4.94 -2.21
N ARG A 29 12.29 -6.18 -1.97
CA ARG A 29 11.74 -7.38 -2.60
C ARG A 29 10.28 -7.59 -2.24
N TYR A 30 9.92 -7.40 -0.96
CA TYR A 30 8.55 -7.51 -0.51
C TYR A 30 7.63 -6.48 -1.19
N MET A 31 8.06 -5.22 -1.32
CA MET A 31 7.29 -4.18 -1.99
C MET A 31 7.10 -4.44 -3.50
N THR A 32 8.10 -4.96 -4.19
CA THR A 32 7.99 -5.24 -5.62
C THR A 32 7.21 -6.52 -5.91
N GLU A 33 7.50 -7.61 -5.20
CA GLU A 33 6.91 -8.93 -5.48
C GLU A 33 5.52 -9.10 -4.84
N LYS A 34 5.35 -8.71 -3.56
CA LYS A 34 4.10 -8.92 -2.83
C LYS A 34 3.14 -7.75 -2.96
N PHE A 35 3.62 -6.52 -2.82
CA PHE A 35 2.72 -5.36 -2.82
C PHE A 35 2.28 -4.97 -4.25
N ALA A 36 3.22 -4.69 -5.15
CA ALA A 36 2.86 -4.25 -6.51
C ALA A 36 2.32 -5.37 -7.40
N GLY A 37 2.87 -6.59 -7.29
CA GLY A 37 2.44 -7.74 -8.06
C GLY A 37 1.02 -8.23 -7.71
N THR A 38 0.69 -8.29 -6.42
CA THR A 38 -0.55 -8.94 -5.95
C THR A 38 -1.71 -7.98 -5.75
N PHE A 39 -1.49 -6.79 -5.18
CA PHE A 39 -2.59 -5.93 -4.68
C PHE A 39 -3.11 -4.92 -5.68
N PHE A 40 -2.31 -4.58 -6.67
CA PHE A 40 -2.54 -3.37 -7.46
C PHE A 40 -2.54 -3.59 -8.97
N GLY A 41 -2.14 -4.76 -9.45
CA GLY A 41 -2.13 -5.15 -10.86
C GLY A 41 -1.36 -4.15 -11.74
N MET A 42 -0.16 -4.50 -12.22
CA MET A 42 0.70 -3.59 -13.01
C MET A 42 0.01 -2.97 -14.25
N ASN A 43 -1.10 -3.55 -14.71
CA ASN A 43 -1.94 -3.13 -15.84
C ASN A 43 -3.24 -2.43 -15.41
N THR A 44 -3.29 -1.84 -14.21
CA THR A 44 -4.47 -1.13 -13.67
C THR A 44 -4.17 0.35 -13.44
N PHE A 45 -5.15 1.20 -13.77
CA PHE A 45 -5.15 2.62 -13.43
C PHE A 45 -6.49 3.03 -12.84
N HIS A 46 -6.48 4.12 -12.07
CA HIS A 46 -7.65 4.66 -11.40
C HIS A 46 -7.97 6.05 -11.93
N LEU A 47 -9.24 6.30 -12.23
CA LEU A 47 -9.77 7.63 -12.46
C LEU A 47 -10.37 8.17 -11.17
N ARG A 48 -9.89 9.33 -10.72
CA ARG A 48 -10.28 9.95 -9.44
C ARG A 48 -10.25 11.47 -9.54
N ARG A 49 -10.83 12.14 -8.54
CA ARG A 49 -10.91 13.61 -8.49
C ARG A 49 -9.55 14.28 -8.20
N PHE A 50 -8.78 13.71 -7.29
CA PHE A 50 -7.47 14.21 -6.85
C PHE A 50 -6.57 13.02 -6.49
N PRO A 51 -5.24 13.20 -6.48
CA PRO A 51 -4.30 12.09 -6.22
C PRO A 51 -4.54 11.44 -4.85
N GLU A 52 -4.40 10.11 -4.75
CA GLU A 52 -4.50 9.40 -3.46
C GLU A 52 -3.38 9.84 -2.51
N PHE A 53 -2.15 9.87 -3.03
CA PHE A 53 -0.95 10.20 -2.29
C PHE A 53 -0.48 11.58 -2.69
N SER A 54 -1.08 12.57 -2.08
CA SER A 54 -0.54 13.92 -2.04
C SER A 54 0.25 14.02 -0.73
N GLY A 55 1.57 14.16 -0.80
CA GLY A 55 2.41 14.38 0.38
C GLY A 55 2.08 15.70 1.09
N ASP A 56 3.09 16.42 1.55
CA ASP A 56 2.86 17.76 2.12
C ASP A 56 2.58 18.76 0.99
N VAL A 57 1.30 18.85 0.60
CA VAL A 57 0.86 19.71 -0.50
C VAL A 57 0.39 21.05 0.06
N PRO A 58 0.81 22.19 -0.54
CA PRO A 58 0.38 23.50 -0.09
C PRO A 58 -1.14 23.59 0.05
N GLN A 59 -1.60 24.27 1.10
CA GLN A 59 -3.02 24.37 1.43
C GLN A 59 -3.86 24.93 0.26
N GLU A 60 -3.29 25.82 -0.54
CA GLU A 60 -3.95 26.39 -1.73
C GLU A 60 -4.23 25.35 -2.81
N THR A 61 -3.26 24.47 -3.09
CA THR A 61 -3.40 23.36 -4.02
C THR A 61 -4.43 22.35 -3.52
N TRP A 62 -4.44 22.05 -2.22
CA TRP A 62 -5.48 21.20 -1.64
C TRP A 62 -6.88 21.80 -1.80
N ARG A 63 -7.01 23.12 -1.58
CA ARG A 63 -8.28 23.84 -1.79
C ARG A 63 -8.70 23.88 -3.26
N SER A 64 -7.76 23.97 -4.21
CA SER A 64 -8.08 23.92 -5.64
C SER A 64 -8.60 22.53 -6.04
N TRP A 65 -7.98 21.46 -5.54
CA TRP A 65 -8.45 20.09 -5.75
C TRP A 65 -9.83 19.83 -5.17
N ARG A 66 -10.11 20.35 -3.97
CA ARG A 66 -11.45 20.29 -3.36
C ARG A 66 -12.52 21.09 -4.10
N ARG A 67 -12.15 21.95 -5.06
CA ARG A 67 -13.09 22.66 -5.95
C ARG A 67 -13.31 21.96 -7.29
N ARG A 68 -12.46 20.99 -7.66
CA ARG A 68 -12.64 20.19 -8.88
C ARG A 68 -14.01 19.50 -8.89
N PRO A 69 -14.69 19.35 -10.03
CA PRO A 69 -15.91 18.56 -10.09
C PRO A 69 -15.71 17.14 -9.53
N ARG A 70 -16.72 16.56 -8.88
CA ARG A 70 -16.66 15.16 -8.43
C ARG A 70 -16.79 14.21 -9.62
N ILE A 71 -16.24 13.01 -9.49
CA ILE A 71 -16.43 11.95 -10.49
C ILE A 71 -17.84 11.40 -10.32
N THR A 72 -18.57 11.30 -11.42
CA THR A 72 -19.94 10.77 -11.44
C THR A 72 -19.97 9.36 -12.00
N ARG A 73 -21.05 8.63 -11.75
CA ARG A 73 -21.27 7.32 -12.40
C ARG A 73 -21.36 7.45 -13.92
N ASP A 74 -22.01 8.50 -14.40
CA ASP A 74 -22.09 8.79 -15.84
C ASP A 74 -20.71 9.03 -16.47
N ASP A 75 -19.76 9.60 -15.71
CA ASP A 75 -18.37 9.68 -16.14
C ASP A 75 -17.71 8.30 -16.23
N ALA A 76 -17.97 7.43 -15.26
CA ALA A 76 -17.46 6.06 -15.26
C ALA A 76 -18.00 5.27 -16.47
N ASP A 77 -19.30 5.38 -16.75
CA ASP A 77 -19.96 4.72 -17.88
C ASP A 77 -19.43 5.25 -19.22
N ALA A 78 -19.27 6.57 -19.34
CA ALA A 78 -18.74 7.17 -20.55
C ALA A 78 -17.27 6.80 -20.81
N VAL A 79 -16.44 6.75 -19.75
CA VAL A 79 -15.06 6.27 -19.86
C VAL A 79 -15.02 4.80 -20.26
N ALA A 80 -15.84 3.95 -19.64
CA ALA A 80 -15.93 2.55 -20.00
C ALA A 80 -16.36 2.36 -21.47
N ALA A 81 -17.28 3.19 -21.98
CA ALA A 81 -17.75 3.14 -23.36
C ALA A 81 -16.76 3.73 -24.38
N GLY A 82 -15.93 4.69 -23.96
CA GLY A 82 -15.00 5.40 -24.84
C GLY A 82 -13.63 4.74 -25.03
N ILE A 83 -13.26 3.82 -24.14
CA ILE A 83 -12.03 3.02 -24.27
C ILE A 83 -12.25 1.95 -25.35
N ARG A 84 -11.36 1.93 -26.35
CA ARG A 84 -11.44 1.02 -27.51
C ARG A 84 -10.65 -0.27 -27.31
N VAL A 85 -9.71 -0.29 -26.38
CA VAL A 85 -8.96 -1.49 -26.02
C VAL A 85 -9.74 -2.31 -24.99
N PRO A 86 -9.58 -3.65 -24.95
CA PRO A 86 -10.29 -4.47 -23.98
C PRO A 86 -9.87 -4.16 -22.54
N VAL A 87 -10.82 -3.65 -21.75
CA VAL A 87 -10.65 -3.35 -20.33
C VAL A 87 -11.80 -3.90 -19.52
N ILE A 88 -11.55 -4.14 -18.24
CA ILE A 88 -12.59 -4.33 -17.23
C ILE A 88 -12.62 -3.11 -16.32
N THR A 89 -13.82 -2.65 -15.98
CA THR A 89 -14.05 -1.45 -15.17
C THR A 89 -14.90 -1.77 -13.95
N ALA A 90 -14.64 -1.08 -12.84
CA ALA A 90 -15.51 -1.12 -11.68
C ALA A 90 -15.51 0.22 -10.95
N GLU A 91 -16.69 0.68 -10.54
CA GLU A 91 -16.80 1.79 -9.61
C GLU A 91 -16.42 1.37 -8.19
N GLN A 92 -15.84 2.30 -7.43
CA GLN A 92 -15.51 2.12 -6.02
C GLN A 92 -15.85 3.41 -5.25
N SER A 93 -16.49 3.25 -4.09
CA SER A 93 -16.60 4.30 -3.08
C SER A 93 -16.46 3.71 -1.70
N THR A 94 -15.75 4.42 -0.82
CA THR A 94 -15.31 3.85 0.45
C THR A 94 -15.65 4.79 1.60
N ALA A 95 -16.14 4.22 2.70
CA ALA A 95 -16.35 4.94 3.95
C ALA A 95 -16.00 4.06 5.15
N ARG A 96 -15.66 4.70 6.28
CA ARG A 96 -15.52 3.99 7.55
C ARG A 96 -16.88 3.77 8.18
N ALA A 97 -17.16 2.55 8.61
CA ALA A 97 -18.42 2.20 9.25
C ALA A 97 -18.23 1.20 10.40
N THR A 98 -19.31 1.01 11.15
CA THR A 98 -19.39 -0.02 12.19
C THR A 98 -20.18 -1.21 11.67
N LEU A 99 -19.62 -2.41 11.86
CA LEU A 99 -20.29 -3.68 11.62
C LEU A 99 -20.65 -4.35 12.94
N GLN A 100 -21.79 -5.03 12.96
CA GLN A 100 -22.29 -5.73 14.14
C GLN A 100 -22.84 -7.11 13.77
N TYR A 101 -22.58 -8.07 14.63
CA TYR A 101 -23.12 -9.43 14.52
C TYR A 101 -23.19 -10.07 15.91
N GLY A 102 -24.34 -10.65 16.28
CA GLY A 102 -24.49 -11.40 17.53
C GLY A 102 -24.05 -10.66 18.81
N GLY A 103 -24.22 -9.34 18.88
CA GLY A 103 -23.76 -8.50 20.00
C GLY A 103 -22.30 -8.04 19.91
N LYS A 104 -21.50 -8.60 19.00
CA LYS A 104 -20.13 -8.15 18.71
C LYS A 104 -20.16 -6.93 17.79
N VAL A 105 -19.18 -6.05 17.98
CA VAL A 105 -19.07 -4.77 17.27
C VAL A 105 -17.65 -4.59 16.74
N ALA A 106 -17.53 -4.43 15.43
CA ALA A 106 -16.31 -4.04 14.75
C ALA A 106 -16.44 -2.57 14.30
N ARG A 107 -15.70 -1.68 14.96
CA ARG A 107 -15.66 -0.23 14.64
C ARG A 107 -14.57 0.07 13.63
N ASP A 108 -14.74 1.18 12.91
CA ASP A 108 -13.74 1.71 11.98
C ASP A 108 -13.31 0.68 10.93
N VAL A 109 -14.30 0.00 10.34
CA VAL A 109 -14.10 -0.95 9.26
C VAL A 109 -14.21 -0.20 7.94
N GLU A 110 -13.32 -0.49 7.01
CA GLU A 110 -13.42 0.02 5.66
C GLU A 110 -14.58 -0.68 4.94
N VAL A 111 -15.61 0.08 4.60
CA VAL A 111 -16.74 -0.44 3.82
C VAL A 111 -16.69 0.15 2.43
N THR A 112 -16.64 -0.73 1.46
CA THR A 112 -16.50 -0.38 0.04
C THR A 112 -17.76 -0.77 -0.70
N GLY A 113 -18.43 0.23 -1.29
CA GLY A 113 -19.44 0.04 -2.31
C GLY A 113 -18.75 -0.14 -3.66
N ALA A 114 -18.86 -1.32 -4.25
CA ALA A 114 -18.12 -1.67 -5.46
C ALA A 114 -18.98 -2.25 -6.59
N GLY A 115 -18.52 -2.07 -7.82
CA GLY A 115 -19.08 -2.72 -9.00
C GLY A 115 -18.78 -4.23 -9.07
N GLU A 116 -19.45 -4.92 -10.00
CA GLU A 116 -19.34 -6.38 -10.23
C GLU A 116 -17.89 -6.86 -10.38
N LYS A 117 -17.09 -6.14 -11.17
CA LYS A 117 -15.73 -6.55 -11.56
C LYS A 117 -14.65 -6.16 -10.54
N TYR A 118 -15.04 -5.64 -9.38
CA TYR A 118 -14.10 -5.17 -8.36
C TYR A 118 -13.10 -6.24 -7.91
N PHE A 119 -13.59 -7.44 -7.54
CA PHE A 119 -12.72 -8.52 -7.06
C PHE A 119 -11.79 -9.06 -8.15
N GLU A 120 -12.25 -9.06 -9.41
CA GLU A 120 -11.45 -9.46 -10.58
C GLU A 120 -10.33 -8.45 -10.87
N ILE A 121 -10.62 -7.16 -10.72
CA ILE A 121 -9.62 -6.09 -10.87
C ILE A 121 -8.58 -6.17 -9.75
N LYS A 122 -9.03 -6.23 -8.49
CA LYS A 122 -8.18 -6.31 -7.29
C LYS A 122 -7.52 -7.66 -7.07
N ASN A 123 -7.85 -8.67 -7.87
CA ASN A 123 -7.32 -10.02 -7.78
C ASN A 123 -7.52 -10.68 -6.40
N TYR A 124 -8.66 -10.43 -5.77
CA TYR A 124 -8.99 -11.03 -4.48
C TYR A 124 -9.44 -12.47 -4.65
N ALA A 125 -8.71 -13.40 -4.03
CA ALA A 125 -9.12 -14.80 -3.90
C ALA A 125 -10.17 -14.94 -2.80
N ILE A 126 -11.20 -15.77 -3.04
CA ILE A 126 -12.26 -16.04 -2.07
C ILE A 126 -11.93 -17.34 -1.34
N GLU A 127 -11.76 -17.27 -0.03
CA GLU A 127 -11.49 -18.41 0.83
C GLU A 127 -12.77 -19.22 1.08
N GLN A 128 -13.89 -18.54 1.35
CA GLN A 128 -15.18 -19.16 1.64
C GLN A 128 -16.29 -18.49 0.83
N GLY A 129 -17.22 -19.29 0.30
CA GLY A 129 -18.38 -18.79 -0.44
C GLY A 129 -18.05 -18.28 -1.84
N ARG A 130 -18.51 -17.07 -2.17
CA ARG A 130 -18.38 -16.47 -3.51
C ARG A 130 -18.37 -14.94 -3.47
N THR A 131 -17.99 -14.32 -4.59
CA THR A 131 -18.29 -12.91 -4.86
C THR A 131 -19.79 -12.70 -5.12
N PHE A 132 -20.24 -11.45 -5.09
CA PHE A 132 -21.59 -11.12 -5.55
C PHE A 132 -21.69 -11.20 -7.08
N THR A 133 -22.84 -11.66 -7.56
CA THR A 133 -23.11 -11.82 -9.00
C THR A 133 -23.41 -10.48 -9.67
N ALA A 134 -23.34 -10.46 -11.00
CA ALA A 134 -23.77 -9.34 -11.84
C ALA A 134 -25.19 -8.86 -11.53
N GLN A 135 -26.11 -9.80 -11.30
CA GLN A 135 -27.50 -9.49 -10.99
C GLN A 135 -27.65 -8.88 -9.60
N GLU A 136 -26.97 -9.44 -8.58
CA GLU A 136 -26.94 -8.88 -7.24
C GLU A 136 -26.32 -7.47 -7.23
N ALA A 137 -25.27 -7.28 -8.02
CA ALA A 137 -24.59 -6.00 -8.17
C ALA A 137 -25.52 -4.92 -8.75
N ARG A 138 -26.17 -5.22 -9.88
CA ARG A 138 -27.10 -4.31 -10.57
C ARG A 138 -28.38 -4.05 -9.78
N ALA A 139 -28.96 -5.08 -9.18
CA ALA A 139 -30.17 -4.95 -8.35
C ALA A 139 -29.90 -4.25 -7.01
N GLY A 140 -28.64 -4.15 -6.58
CA GLY A 140 -28.27 -3.58 -5.30
C GLY A 140 -28.76 -4.43 -4.13
N LEU A 141 -28.67 -5.76 -4.25
CA LEU A 141 -29.06 -6.63 -3.14
C LEU A 141 -28.13 -6.40 -1.94
N PRO A 142 -28.65 -6.44 -0.69
CA PRO A 142 -27.86 -6.27 0.52
C PRO A 142 -27.06 -7.55 0.81
N VAL A 143 -26.06 -7.82 -0.02
CA VAL A 143 -25.07 -8.88 0.17
C VAL A 143 -23.70 -8.27 0.45
N VAL A 144 -22.86 -9.00 1.19
CA VAL A 144 -21.52 -8.52 1.57
C VAL A 144 -20.48 -9.63 1.49
N VAL A 145 -19.28 -9.26 1.07
CA VAL A 145 -18.06 -10.08 1.16
C VAL A 145 -17.16 -9.45 2.23
N LEU A 146 -16.65 -10.25 3.15
CA LEU A 146 -15.84 -9.78 4.28
C LEU A 146 -14.35 -10.11 4.05
N GLY A 147 -13.45 -9.27 4.56
CA GLY A 147 -12.05 -9.64 4.71
C GLY A 147 -11.84 -10.66 5.85
N HIS A 148 -10.76 -11.42 5.78
CA HIS A 148 -10.48 -12.55 6.68
C HIS A 148 -10.52 -12.17 8.17
N GLU A 149 -9.77 -11.15 8.59
CA GLU A 149 -9.72 -10.70 9.99
C GLU A 149 -11.10 -10.24 10.48
N LEU A 150 -11.86 -9.53 9.63
CA LEU A 150 -13.18 -9.06 10.01
C LEU A 150 -14.16 -10.21 10.21
N ALA A 151 -14.09 -11.23 9.34
CA ALA A 151 -14.89 -12.44 9.47
C ALA A 151 -14.53 -13.20 10.75
N ASP A 152 -13.25 -13.46 11.00
CA ASP A 152 -12.79 -14.18 12.19
C ASP A 152 -13.19 -13.46 13.48
N ARG A 153 -13.02 -12.13 13.52
CA ARG A 153 -13.42 -11.32 14.68
C ARG A 153 -14.93 -11.32 14.96
N LEU A 154 -15.76 -11.28 13.91
CA LEU A 154 -17.21 -11.25 14.07
C LEU A 154 -17.77 -12.64 14.38
N PHE A 155 -17.24 -13.69 13.76
CA PHE A 155 -17.83 -15.02 13.81
C PHE A 155 -17.11 -16.01 14.74
N GLU A 156 -15.88 -15.72 15.21
CA GLU A 156 -15.07 -16.55 16.12
C GLU A 156 -15.05 -18.03 15.69
N GLY A 157 -14.65 -18.28 14.44
CA GLY A 157 -14.60 -19.63 13.85
C GLY A 157 -15.95 -20.24 13.47
N GLN A 158 -17.08 -19.55 13.65
CA GLN A 158 -18.36 -19.98 13.06
C GLN A 158 -18.40 -19.69 11.56
N ASP A 159 -19.09 -20.54 10.79
CA ASP A 159 -19.32 -20.32 9.36
C ASP A 159 -20.07 -18.99 9.14
N PRO A 160 -19.45 -17.98 8.50
CA PRO A 160 -20.07 -16.68 8.28
C PRO A 160 -21.07 -16.71 7.11
N ILE A 161 -20.98 -17.68 6.20
CA ILE A 161 -21.74 -17.69 4.95
C ILE A 161 -23.25 -17.83 5.24
N GLY A 162 -24.04 -17.01 4.56
CA GLY A 162 -25.51 -16.99 4.70
C GLY A 162 -26.02 -16.24 5.94
N ARG A 163 -25.15 -15.87 6.88
CA ARG A 163 -25.54 -15.11 8.07
C ARG A 163 -25.71 -13.63 7.75
N GLU A 164 -26.48 -12.94 8.58
CA GLU A 164 -26.73 -11.50 8.45
C GLU A 164 -25.84 -10.69 9.38
N VAL A 165 -25.05 -9.79 8.80
CA VAL A 165 -24.30 -8.75 9.53
C VAL A 165 -24.96 -7.40 9.34
N LYS A 166 -24.93 -6.55 10.37
CA LYS A 166 -25.47 -5.19 10.26
C LYS A 166 -24.35 -4.21 9.96
N ILE A 167 -24.47 -3.47 8.87
CA ILE A 167 -23.57 -2.35 8.52
C ILE A 167 -24.39 -1.07 8.67
N GLN A 168 -24.00 -0.18 9.58
CA GLN A 168 -24.79 1.03 9.90
C GLN A 168 -26.28 0.71 10.17
N ALA A 169 -26.53 -0.33 10.97
CA ALA A 169 -27.86 -0.86 11.31
C ALA A 169 -28.69 -1.47 10.15
N ILE A 170 -28.15 -1.55 8.93
CA ILE A 170 -28.80 -2.20 7.79
C ILE A 170 -28.29 -3.65 7.68
N PRO A 171 -29.17 -4.67 7.58
CA PRO A 171 -28.74 -6.06 7.45
C PRO A 171 -28.18 -6.35 6.05
N TYR A 172 -27.08 -7.11 6.01
CA TYR A 172 -26.47 -7.65 4.80
C TYR A 172 -26.21 -9.14 5.00
N ARG A 173 -26.54 -9.94 3.99
CA ARG A 173 -26.22 -11.36 3.98
C ARG A 173 -24.78 -11.57 3.53
N VAL A 174 -23.99 -12.28 4.33
CA VAL A 174 -22.61 -12.62 3.97
C VAL A 174 -22.65 -13.70 2.89
N VAL A 175 -21.99 -13.45 1.77
CA VAL A 175 -21.91 -14.39 0.63
C VAL A 175 -20.50 -14.90 0.37
N GLY A 176 -19.48 -14.26 0.95
CA GLY A 176 -18.11 -14.72 0.83
C GLY A 176 -17.15 -14.09 1.84
N VAL A 177 -15.98 -14.71 1.96
CA VAL A 177 -14.83 -14.20 2.73
C VAL A 177 -13.61 -14.22 1.82
N VAL A 178 -12.89 -13.10 1.77
CA VAL A 178 -11.62 -12.98 1.02
C VAL A 178 -10.51 -13.67 1.80
N GLU A 179 -9.63 -14.38 1.10
CA GLU A 179 -8.42 -14.97 1.67
C GLU A 179 -7.56 -13.91 2.36
N ALA A 180 -6.85 -14.30 3.43
CA ALA A 180 -5.97 -13.40 4.17
C ALA A 180 -4.95 -12.73 3.22
N GLN A 181 -5.06 -11.41 3.12
CA GLN A 181 -4.13 -10.54 2.41
C GLN A 181 -2.85 -10.30 3.23
N GLY A 182 -2.95 -10.44 4.55
CA GLY A 182 -1.85 -10.27 5.49
C GLY A 182 -1.68 -8.83 5.96
N ASN A 183 -0.55 -8.58 6.61
CA ASN A 183 -0.27 -7.31 7.27
C ASN A 183 0.87 -6.57 6.55
N LEU A 184 0.68 -5.27 6.37
CA LEU A 184 1.68 -4.35 5.84
C LEU A 184 2.13 -3.40 6.95
N PHE A 185 3.39 -3.49 7.38
CA PHE A 185 3.95 -2.65 8.44
C PHE A 185 3.12 -2.63 9.74
N GLY A 186 2.52 -3.77 10.11
CA GLY A 186 1.66 -3.89 11.29
C GLY A 186 0.23 -3.40 11.09
N ILE A 187 -0.12 -2.90 9.91
CA ILE A 187 -1.48 -2.55 9.52
C ILE A 187 -2.09 -3.74 8.78
N SER A 188 -3.23 -4.22 9.26
CA SER A 188 -3.97 -5.27 8.59
C SER A 188 -4.65 -4.77 7.31
N LEU A 189 -4.48 -5.54 6.24
CA LEU A 189 -5.19 -5.33 4.98
C LEU A 189 -6.51 -6.10 4.92
N ASP A 190 -6.86 -6.82 5.99
CA ASP A 190 -7.98 -7.78 6.03
C ASP A 190 -9.23 -7.24 6.76
N LYS A 191 -9.17 -6.00 7.25
CA LYS A 191 -10.27 -5.35 7.99
C LYS A 191 -11.17 -4.51 7.09
N PHE A 192 -11.85 -5.16 6.15
CA PHE A 192 -12.76 -4.51 5.21
C PHE A 192 -14.03 -5.32 4.92
N ALA A 193 -15.05 -4.65 4.40
CA ALA A 193 -16.26 -5.27 3.88
C ALA A 193 -16.62 -4.66 2.52
N VAL A 194 -16.98 -5.49 1.55
CA VAL A 194 -17.34 -5.06 0.19
C VAL A 194 -18.78 -5.45 -0.09
N ALA A 195 -19.59 -4.46 -0.46
CA ALA A 195 -20.99 -4.64 -0.85
C ALA A 195 -21.22 -4.04 -2.25
N PRO A 196 -22.27 -4.44 -2.97
CA PRO A 196 -22.62 -3.82 -4.24
C PRO A 196 -22.80 -2.30 -4.12
N ALA A 197 -22.25 -1.54 -5.06
CA ALA A 197 -22.34 -0.08 -5.07
C ALA A 197 -23.77 0.47 -5.19
N HIS A 198 -24.73 -0.35 -5.64
CA HIS A 198 -26.15 -0.02 -5.70
C HIS A 198 -26.94 -0.44 -4.44
N ALA A 199 -26.33 -1.25 -3.55
CA ALA A 199 -26.92 -1.69 -2.29
C ALA A 199 -27.09 -0.51 -1.32
N PRO A 200 -27.74 -0.71 -0.15
CA PRO A 200 -27.96 0.37 0.81
C PRO A 200 -26.69 1.08 1.30
N VAL A 201 -25.50 0.50 1.06
CA VAL A 201 -24.17 1.05 1.32
C VAL A 201 -23.99 2.43 0.67
N LYS A 202 -24.64 2.64 -0.48
CA LYS A 202 -24.64 3.92 -1.23
C LYS A 202 -25.15 5.10 -0.40
N ARG A 203 -25.90 4.87 0.69
CA ARG A 203 -26.43 5.94 1.54
C ARG A 203 -25.36 6.65 2.35
N PHE A 204 -24.20 6.01 2.57
CA PHE A 204 -23.15 6.56 3.42
C PHE A 204 -21.75 6.53 2.79
N VAL A 205 -21.51 5.78 1.71
CA VAL A 205 -20.21 5.82 1.02
C VAL A 205 -20.02 7.08 0.16
N ASN A 206 -21.06 7.57 -0.50
CA ASN A 206 -21.02 8.80 -1.30
C ASN A 206 -22.45 9.32 -1.55
N PRO A 207 -22.66 10.61 -1.88
CA PRO A 207 -23.95 11.06 -2.38
C PRO A 207 -24.38 10.33 -3.66
N PRO A 208 -25.69 10.27 -3.95
CA PRO A 208 -26.21 9.61 -5.15
C PRO A 208 -25.52 10.10 -6.43
N GLY A 209 -25.15 9.16 -7.30
CA GLY A 209 -24.51 9.45 -8.60
C GLY A 209 -23.03 9.81 -8.53
N ILE A 210 -22.43 9.92 -7.34
CA ILE A 210 -21.01 10.20 -7.16
C ILE A 210 -20.23 8.93 -6.86
N VAL A 211 -19.00 8.84 -7.38
CA VAL A 211 -18.04 7.78 -7.06
C VAL A 211 -16.70 8.40 -6.63
N ASP A 212 -15.97 7.71 -5.74
CA ASP A 212 -14.64 8.19 -5.31
C ASP A 212 -13.60 7.93 -6.40
N LEU A 213 -13.65 6.74 -6.99
CA LEU A 213 -12.81 6.38 -8.13
C LEU A 213 -13.45 5.32 -9.02
N VAL A 214 -12.93 5.25 -10.25
CA VAL A 214 -13.20 4.16 -11.20
C VAL A 214 -11.90 3.37 -11.36
N LEU A 215 -11.98 2.07 -11.16
CA LEU A 215 -10.90 1.13 -11.40
C LEU A 215 -10.97 0.67 -12.86
N ILE A 216 -9.85 0.70 -13.58
CA ILE A 216 -9.75 0.21 -14.96
C ILE A 216 -8.53 -0.69 -15.08
N LYS A 217 -8.74 -1.96 -15.47
CA LYS A 217 -7.67 -2.93 -15.70
C LYS A 217 -7.67 -3.36 -17.16
N ALA A 218 -6.53 -3.18 -17.81
CA ALA A 218 -6.29 -3.66 -19.17
C ALA A 218 -5.61 -5.03 -19.14
N ARG A 219 -5.43 -5.68 -20.30
CA ARG A 219 -4.76 -6.99 -20.35
C ARG A 219 -3.25 -6.89 -20.20
N SER A 220 -2.66 -5.80 -20.67
CA SER A 220 -1.21 -5.55 -20.61
C SER A 220 -0.89 -4.09 -20.27
N VAL A 221 0.36 -3.81 -19.90
CA VAL A 221 0.83 -2.43 -19.60
C VAL A 221 0.73 -1.52 -20.84
N PRO A 222 1.10 -1.93 -22.07
CA PRO A 222 0.87 -1.10 -23.25
C PRO A 222 -0.61 -0.81 -23.51
N GLU A 223 -1.49 -1.80 -23.36
CA GLU A 223 -2.94 -1.58 -23.47
C GLU A 223 -3.47 -0.65 -22.38
N MET A 224 -2.94 -0.74 -21.16
CA MET A 224 -3.29 0.16 -20.06
C MET A 224 -2.92 1.61 -20.40
N GLN A 225 -1.74 1.85 -20.96
CA GLN A 225 -1.32 3.20 -21.38
C GLN A 225 -2.24 3.77 -22.46
N LEU A 226 -2.58 2.97 -23.48
CA LEU A 226 -3.56 3.36 -24.50
C LEU A 226 -4.94 3.63 -23.91
N ALA A 227 -5.39 2.80 -22.97
CA ALA A 227 -6.66 2.98 -22.27
C ALA A 227 -6.66 4.27 -21.42
N MET A 228 -5.54 4.62 -20.80
CA MET A 228 -5.39 5.88 -20.05
C MET A 228 -5.53 7.09 -20.95
N GLU A 229 -4.84 7.12 -22.11
CA GLU A 229 -4.96 8.21 -23.08
C GLU A 229 -6.40 8.37 -23.59
N GLN A 230 -7.07 7.25 -23.87
CA GLN A 230 -8.47 7.24 -24.29
C GLN A 230 -9.41 7.72 -23.19
N ALA A 231 -9.22 7.25 -21.96
CA ALA A 231 -9.99 7.70 -20.79
C ALA A 231 -9.79 9.20 -20.55
N GLU A 232 -8.56 9.70 -20.70
CA GLU A 232 -8.25 11.12 -20.59
C GLU A 232 -8.99 11.94 -21.64
N ALA A 233 -8.93 11.53 -22.91
CA ALA A 233 -9.63 12.21 -24.00
C ALA A 233 -11.15 12.27 -23.77
N VAL A 234 -11.76 11.17 -23.34
CA VAL A 234 -13.18 11.10 -22.99
C VAL A 234 -13.52 12.05 -21.84
N MET A 235 -12.73 12.02 -20.76
CA MET A 235 -12.96 12.87 -19.60
C MET A 235 -12.76 14.35 -19.94
N ARG A 236 -11.72 14.72 -20.69
CA ARG A 236 -11.50 16.10 -21.13
C ARG A 236 -12.65 16.60 -21.99
N SER A 237 -13.17 15.76 -22.90
CA SER A 237 -14.34 16.09 -23.72
C SER A 237 -15.59 16.30 -22.86
N ARG A 238 -15.88 15.39 -21.92
CA ARG A 238 -17.05 15.53 -21.01
C ARG A 238 -16.96 16.72 -20.07
N ARG A 239 -15.75 17.08 -19.69
CA ARG A 239 -15.47 18.23 -18.81
C ARG A 239 -15.30 19.54 -19.59
N GLU A 240 -15.46 19.50 -20.92
CA GLU A 240 -15.30 20.64 -21.83
C GLU A 240 -13.96 21.38 -21.65
N LEU A 241 -12.90 20.63 -21.33
CA LEU A 241 -11.58 21.20 -21.07
C LEU A 241 -10.89 21.62 -22.36
N ARG A 242 -10.40 22.86 -22.37
CA ARG A 242 -9.62 23.40 -23.49
C ARG A 242 -8.24 22.73 -23.58
N PRO A 243 -7.60 22.66 -24.76
CA PRO A 243 -6.28 22.03 -24.90
C PRO A 243 -5.20 22.54 -23.94
N ALA A 244 -5.20 23.84 -23.63
CA ALA A 244 -4.26 24.47 -22.70
C ALA A 244 -4.69 24.40 -21.23
N GLU A 245 -5.84 23.79 -20.92
CA GLU A 245 -6.36 23.69 -19.56
C GLU A 245 -5.94 22.37 -18.91
N ASP A 246 -5.45 22.48 -17.67
CA ASP A 246 -5.03 21.34 -16.86
C ASP A 246 -6.22 20.43 -16.51
N ASN A 247 -5.95 19.13 -16.34
CA ASN A 247 -6.97 18.18 -15.92
C ASN A 247 -7.48 18.50 -14.50
N ASN A 248 -8.81 18.55 -14.37
CA ASN A 248 -9.52 18.62 -13.09
C ASN A 248 -9.88 17.24 -12.53
N PHE A 249 -9.26 16.19 -13.06
CA PHE A 249 -9.30 14.80 -12.63
C PHE A 249 -7.89 14.23 -12.70
N VAL A 250 -7.70 13.03 -12.16
CA VAL A 250 -6.40 12.35 -12.15
C VAL A 250 -6.60 10.93 -12.65
N LEU A 251 -5.74 10.54 -13.58
CA LEU A 251 -5.51 9.17 -13.96
C LEU A 251 -4.18 8.75 -13.35
N GLU A 252 -4.23 7.83 -12.40
CA GLU A 252 -3.02 7.34 -11.76
C GLU A 252 -2.93 5.82 -11.88
N THR A 253 -1.74 5.35 -12.20
CA THR A 253 -1.43 3.94 -12.16
C THR A 253 -0.97 3.56 -10.76
N SER A 254 -1.07 2.28 -10.47
CA SER A 254 -0.39 1.66 -9.33
C SER A 254 1.13 1.88 -9.34
N ALA A 255 1.72 2.24 -10.49
CA ALA A 255 3.14 2.58 -10.59
C ALA A 255 3.49 3.88 -9.85
N GLY A 256 2.53 4.76 -9.52
CA GLY A 256 2.78 5.91 -8.66
C GLY A 256 3.27 5.52 -7.26
N ILE A 257 2.80 4.38 -6.72
CA ILE A 257 3.28 3.83 -5.45
C ILE A 257 4.70 3.26 -5.62
N LEU A 258 4.97 2.59 -6.75
CA LEU A 258 6.31 2.09 -7.09
C LEU A 258 7.32 3.22 -7.28
N ASP A 259 6.93 4.34 -7.88
CA ASP A 259 7.79 5.52 -8.04
C ASP A 259 8.08 6.18 -6.68
N THR A 260 7.07 6.28 -5.83
CA THR A 260 7.23 6.77 -4.44
C THR A 260 8.15 5.85 -3.64
N TRP A 261 7.97 4.53 -3.76
CA TRP A 261 8.86 3.54 -3.17
C TRP A 261 10.28 3.64 -3.73
N GLY A 262 10.42 3.85 -5.04
CA GLY A 262 11.70 4.08 -5.70
C GLY A 262 12.43 5.31 -5.13
N LYS A 263 11.71 6.40 -4.85
CA LYS A 263 12.25 7.59 -4.19
C LYS A 263 12.72 7.28 -2.76
N ILE A 264 11.91 6.58 -1.96
CA ILE A 264 12.28 6.15 -0.60
C ILE A 264 13.52 5.26 -0.63
N ASN A 265 13.55 4.26 -1.53
CA ASN A 265 14.67 3.35 -1.69
C ASN A 265 15.94 4.09 -2.12
N ARG A 266 15.83 5.09 -3.01
CA ARG A 266 16.97 5.91 -3.41
C ARG A 266 17.55 6.70 -2.25
N ILE A 267 16.70 7.26 -1.37
CA ILE A 267 17.13 7.95 -0.15
C ILE A 267 17.83 6.96 0.81
N LEU A 268 17.24 5.79 1.05
CA LEU A 268 17.83 4.75 1.90
C LEU A 268 19.18 4.28 1.36
N LEU A 269 19.27 3.99 0.07
CA LEU A 269 20.52 3.57 -0.58
C LEU A 269 21.58 4.68 -0.59
N ALA A 270 21.18 5.95 -0.71
CA ALA A 270 22.11 7.08 -0.61
C ALA A 270 22.63 7.30 0.81
N ALA A 271 21.87 6.89 1.84
CA ALA A 271 22.29 6.97 3.24
C ALA A 271 23.27 5.85 3.64
N LEU A 272 23.25 4.70 2.94
CA LEU A 272 24.11 3.54 3.25
C LEU A 272 25.62 3.85 3.24
N PRO A 273 26.20 4.55 2.23
CA PRO A 273 27.62 4.93 2.26
C PRO A 273 28.00 5.75 3.50
N GLY A 274 27.10 6.63 3.96
CA GLY A 274 27.29 7.40 5.18
C GLY A 274 27.32 6.52 6.42
N LEU A 275 26.38 5.57 6.51
CA LEU A 275 26.34 4.60 7.60
C LEU A 275 27.60 3.72 7.64
N VAL A 276 28.03 3.21 6.47
CA VAL A 276 29.25 2.40 6.32
C VAL A 276 30.47 3.19 6.75
N SER A 277 30.55 4.47 6.38
CA SER A 277 31.66 5.36 6.73
C SER A 277 31.74 5.59 8.25
N ILE A 278 30.60 5.83 8.92
CA ILE A 278 30.54 5.96 10.38
C ILE A 278 30.97 4.64 11.05
N SER A 279 30.47 3.49 10.58
CA SER A 279 30.87 2.18 11.11
C SER A 279 32.38 1.92 10.96
N LEU A 280 32.98 2.32 9.83
CA LEU A 280 34.41 2.21 9.59
C LEU A 280 35.22 3.09 10.55
N VAL A 281 34.79 4.33 10.77
CA VAL A 281 35.44 5.27 11.69
C VAL A 281 35.34 4.79 13.13
N VAL A 282 34.14 4.36 13.58
CA VAL A 282 33.95 3.81 14.92
C VAL A 282 34.81 2.56 15.12
N GLY A 283 34.83 1.65 14.15
CA GLY A 283 35.73 0.48 14.16
C GLY A 283 37.19 0.89 14.26
N GLY A 284 37.62 1.90 13.50
CA GLY A 284 38.97 2.45 13.54
C GLY A 284 39.35 3.06 14.90
N ILE A 285 38.47 3.85 15.50
CA ILE A 285 38.68 4.44 16.84
C ILE A 285 38.80 3.36 17.92
N VAL A 286 37.96 2.33 17.84
CA VAL A 286 38.02 1.19 18.77
C VAL A 286 39.36 0.47 18.65
N ILE A 287 39.80 0.17 17.43
CA ILE A 287 41.10 -0.47 17.18
C ILE A 287 42.23 0.42 17.71
N MET A 288 42.20 1.73 17.43
CA MET A 288 43.20 2.70 17.88
C MET A 288 43.30 2.74 19.41
N ASN A 289 42.17 2.88 20.11
CA ASN A 289 42.16 2.96 21.58
C ASN A 289 42.72 1.68 22.23
N ILE A 290 42.39 0.52 21.67
CA ILE A 290 42.89 -0.75 22.19
C ILE A 290 44.39 -0.91 21.89
N MET A 291 44.86 -0.50 20.71
CA MET A 291 46.28 -0.49 20.38
C MET A 291 47.07 0.45 21.29
N LEU A 292 46.57 1.66 21.58
CA LEU A 292 47.19 2.60 22.51
C LEU A 292 47.30 2.00 23.92
N MET A 293 46.24 1.37 24.42
CA MET A 293 46.25 0.69 25.72
C MET A 293 47.25 -0.48 25.75
N ALA A 294 47.32 -1.29 24.68
CA ALA A 294 48.23 -2.42 24.58
C ALA A 294 49.70 -1.99 24.56
N VAL A 295 50.02 -0.89 23.87
CA VAL A 295 51.37 -0.30 23.88
C VAL A 295 51.69 0.28 25.25
N ALA A 296 50.75 1.02 25.86
CA ALA A 296 50.92 1.62 27.18
C ALA A 296 51.28 0.57 28.26
N GLU A 297 50.62 -0.58 28.25
CA GLU A 297 50.92 -1.68 29.19
C GLU A 297 52.28 -2.35 28.95
N ARG A 298 52.73 -2.40 27.70
CA ARG A 298 54.03 -2.97 27.32
C ARG A 298 55.17 -1.96 27.36
N THR A 299 54.93 -0.69 27.69
CA THR A 299 55.98 0.35 27.76
C THR A 299 57.16 -0.05 28.65
N ARG A 300 56.89 -0.65 29.82
CA ARG A 300 57.94 -1.11 30.75
C ARG A 300 58.75 -2.27 30.18
N GLU A 301 58.10 -3.22 29.51
CA GLU A 301 58.76 -4.36 28.87
C GLU A 301 59.65 -3.91 27.70
N ILE A 302 59.11 -3.00 26.87
CA ILE A 302 59.84 -2.40 25.75
C ILE A 302 61.03 -1.58 26.26
N GLY A 303 60.85 -0.81 27.35
CA GLY A 303 61.91 -0.03 27.98
C GLY A 303 63.06 -0.89 28.51
N ILE A 304 62.75 -2.02 29.17
CA ILE A 304 63.77 -2.96 29.66
C ILE A 304 64.52 -3.60 28.49
N ARG A 305 63.83 -4.02 27.42
CA ARG A 305 64.49 -4.57 26.22
C ARG A 305 65.41 -3.55 25.56
N LYS A 306 64.99 -2.29 25.48
CA LYS A 306 65.78 -1.21 24.89
C LYS A 306 67.01 -0.86 25.74
N ALA A 307 66.94 -1.01 27.06
CA ALA A 307 68.07 -0.82 27.96
C ALA A 307 69.09 -1.98 27.90
N LEU A 308 68.62 -3.22 27.72
CA LEU A 308 69.49 -4.41 27.64
C LEU A 308 70.11 -4.61 26.26
N ASN A 309 69.42 -4.20 25.20
CA ASN A 309 69.92 -4.29 23.83
C ASN A 309 69.43 -3.06 23.04
N PRO A 310 70.12 -1.92 23.14
CA PRO A 310 69.75 -0.75 22.37
C PRO A 310 69.91 -1.08 20.89
N PRO A 311 68.88 -0.82 20.05
CA PRO A 311 69.07 -0.89 18.61
C PRO A 311 70.13 0.14 18.20
N PRO A 312 70.87 -0.09 17.10
CA PRO A 312 71.89 0.85 16.64
C PRO A 312 71.32 2.25 16.42
#